data_AF-A0AAD9LMD0-F1
#
_entry.id   AF-A0AAD9LMD0-F1
#
_cell.length_a   1.000
_cell.length_b   1.000
_cell.length_c   1.000
_cell.angle_alpha   90.00
_cell.angle_beta   90.00
_cell.angle_gamma   90.00
#
_symmetry.space_group_name_H-M   'P 1'
#
loop_
_entity.id
_entity.type
_entity.pdbx_description
1 polymer ?
#
loop_
_entity_poly.entity_id
_entity_poly.type
_entity_poly.pdbx_seq_one_letter_code
_entity_poly.pdbx_strand_id
1 'polypeptide(L)' 'MLEAVSGEIPFGVEDDEEIVALILGGKLPPRPEAASNTVWDLICSLCAANYRARPTIDDIISTLTSLVETGASSSAHAA' A
#
# COMPACT_ATOMS: atom_id res chain seq x y z
N MET A 1 -3.85 3.66 -2.46
CA MET A 1 -2.98 3.86 -1.28
C MET A 1 -1.62 4.42 -1.65
N LEU A 2 -0.93 3.87 -2.67
CA LEU A 2 0.37 4.38 -3.14
C LEU A 2 0.39 5.90 -3.35
N GLU A 3 -0.45 6.42 -4.24
CA GLU A 3 -0.55 7.87 -4.51
C GLU A 3 -0.90 8.69 -3.26
N ALA A 4 -1.73 8.16 -2.36
CA ALA A 4 -2.09 8.85 -1.13
C ALA A 4 -0.91 8.96 -0.16
N VAL A 5 0.06 8.04 -0.25
CA VAL A 5 1.27 8.02 0.59
C VAL A 5 2.42 8.79 -0.08
N SER A 6 2.60 8.65 -1.39
CA SER A 6 3.72 9.26 -2.13
C SER A 6 3.41 10.64 -2.70
N GLY A 7 2.17 10.91 -3.08
CA GLY A 7 1.81 12.04 -3.95
C GLY A 7 2.28 11.88 -5.40
N GLU A 8 2.77 10.70 -5.77
CA GLU A 8 3.35 10.38 -7.07
C GLU A 8 2.54 9.30 -7.80
N ILE A 9 2.60 9.33 -9.13
CA ILE A 9 1.95 8.36 -10.00
C ILE A 9 2.64 6.99 -9.82
N PRO A 10 1.90 5.89 -9.60
CA PRO A 10 2.48 4.56 -9.48
C PRO A 10 3.15 4.14 -10.78
N PHE A 11 4.27 3.45 -10.65
CA PHE A 11 5.20 3.11 -11.73
C PHE A 11 5.87 4.34 -12.35
N GLY A 12 5.15 5.42 -12.68
CA GLY A 12 5.73 6.60 -13.30
C GLY A 12 5.08 6.92 -14.65
N VAL A 13 5.90 7.07 -15.69
CA VAL A 13 5.49 7.37 -17.08
C VAL A 13 5.95 6.29 -18.06
N GLU A 14 6.12 5.07 -17.55
CA GLU A 14 6.53 3.88 -18.29
C GLU A 14 5.44 3.42 -19.26
N ASP A 15 5.84 2.56 -20.20
CA ASP A 15 4.93 1.99 -21.18
C ASP A 15 3.91 1.03 -20.55
N ASP A 16 2.63 1.19 -20.90
CA ASP A 16 1.53 0.41 -20.35
C ASP A 16 1.71 -1.11 -20.58
N GLU A 17 2.21 -1.53 -21.74
CA GLU A 17 2.38 -2.96 -22.05
C GLU A 17 3.47 -3.59 -21.16
N GLU A 18 4.55 -2.85 -20.92
CA GLU A 18 5.62 -3.26 -20.02
C GLU A 18 5.11 -3.38 -18.57
N ILE A 19 4.37 -2.37 -18.09
CA ILE A 19 3.82 -2.39 -16.72
C ILE A 19 2.81 -3.52 -16.54
N VAL A 20 1.95 -3.77 -17.53
CA VAL A 20 1.02 -4.91 -17.48
C VAL A 20 1.77 -6.23 -17.37
N ALA A 21 2.83 -6.43 -18.16
CA ALA A 21 3.65 -7.63 -18.08
C ALA A 21 4.29 -7.81 -16.70
N LEU A 22 4.80 -6.72 -16.10
CA LEU A 22 5.38 -6.74 -14.76
C LEU A 22 4.34 -7.09 -13.68
N ILE A 23 3.16 -6.46 -13.71
CA ILE A 23 2.07 -6.72 -12.75
C ILE A 23 1.59 -8.17 -12.86
N LEU A 24 1.40 -8.68 -14.07
CA LEU A 24 1.01 -10.08 -14.30
C LEU A 24 2.10 -11.06 -13.85
N GLY A 25 3.37 -10.64 -13.90
CA GLY A 25 4.51 -11.34 -13.30
C GLY A 25 4.61 -11.23 -11.77
N GLY A 26 3.66 -10.55 -11.12
CA GLY A 26 3.60 -10.38 -9.67
C GLY A 26 4.54 -9.31 -9.12
N LYS A 27 5.07 -8.42 -9.99
CA LYS A 27 5.85 -7.27 -9.53
C LYS A 27 4.93 -6.21 -8.93
N LEU A 28 5.42 -5.63 -7.84
CA LEU A 28 4.79 -4.49 -7.19
C LEU A 28 5.43 -3.18 -7.68
N PRO A 29 4.70 -2.06 -7.58
CA PRO A 29 5.30 -0.73 -7.73
C PRO A 29 6.48 -0.52 -6.77
N PRO A 30 7.38 0.43 -7.05
CA PRO A 30 8.40 0.84 -6.10
C PRO A 30 7.77 1.23 -4.76
N ARG A 31 8.42 0.84 -3.66
CA ARG A 31 7.97 1.21 -2.32
C ARG A 31 8.18 2.72 -2.11
N PRO A 32 7.13 3.50 -1.78
CA PRO A 32 7.31 4.90 -1.42
C PRO A 32 8.16 5.05 -0.16
N GLU A 33 9.06 6.04 -0.13
CA GLU A 33 9.88 6.35 1.04
C GLU A 33 9.02 6.72 2.26
N ALA A 34 7.92 7.44 2.05
CA ALA A 34 6.97 7.82 3.08
C ALA A 34 6.15 6.66 3.67
N ALA A 35 6.21 5.46 3.07
CA ALA A 35 5.46 4.30 3.56
C ALA A 35 6.18 3.65 4.75
N SER A 36 5.55 3.64 5.92
CA SER A 36 5.96 2.80 7.05
C SER A 36 5.89 1.31 6.67
N ASN A 37 6.59 0.44 7.41
CA ASN A 37 6.56 -1.00 7.14
C ASN A 37 5.12 -1.55 7.17
N THR A 38 4.33 -1.17 8.17
CA THR A 38 2.94 -1.65 8.28
C THR A 38 2.05 -1.16 7.14
N VAL A 39 2.21 0.10 6.72
CA VAL A 39 1.47 0.64 5.56
C VAL A 39 1.90 -0.06 4.27
N TRP A 40 3.20 -0.34 4.12
CA TRP A 40 3.73 -1.07 2.97
C TRP A 40 3.24 -2.51 2.90
N ASP A 41 3.20 -3.21 4.04
CA ASP A 41 2.69 -4.59 4.10
C ASP A 41 1.21 -4.65 3.72
N LEU A 42 0.40 -3.67 4.17
CA LEU A 42 -0.98 -3.53 3.73
C LEU A 42 -1.05 -3.30 2.20
N ILE A 43 -0.27 -2.37 1.64
CA ILE A 43 -0.22 -2.13 0.18
C ILE A 43 0.14 -3.43 -0.58
N CYS A 44 1.14 -4.18 -0.11
CA CYS A 44 1.52 -5.46 -0.70
C CYS A 44 0.34 -6.45 -0.72
N SER A 45 -0.42 -6.55 0.37
CA SER A 45 -1.58 -7.45 0.46
C SER A 45 -2.70 -7.06 -0.51
N LEU A 46 -2.94 -5.76 -0.72
CA LEU A 46 -3.92 -5.25 -1.68
C LEU A 46 -3.53 -5.57 -3.12
N CYS A 47 -2.23 -5.55 -3.40
CA CYS A 47 -1.66 -5.80 -4.72
C CYS A 47 -1.26 -7.26 -4.93
N ALA A 48 -1.78 -8.21 -4.14
CA ALA A 48 -1.48 -9.62 -4.33
C ALA A 48 -1.86 -10.10 -5.75
N ALA A 49 -0.96 -10.83 -6.40
CA ALA A 49 -1.16 -11.37 -7.75
C ALA A 49 -2.36 -12.33 -7.78
N ASN A 50 -2.49 -13.19 -6.76
CA ASN A 50 -3.70 -13.97 -6.56
C ASN A 50 -4.80 -13.08 -5.95
N TYR A 51 -5.82 -12.75 -6.73
CA TYR A 51 -6.93 -11.90 -6.27
C TYR A 51 -7.68 -12.48 -5.07
N ARG A 52 -7.67 -13.81 -4.87
CA ARG A 52 -8.30 -14.46 -3.71
C ARG A 52 -7.50 -14.31 -2.41
N ALA A 53 -6.22 -13.94 -2.51
CA ALA A 53 -5.38 -13.66 -1.36
C ALA A 53 -5.49 -12.20 -0.89
N ARG A 54 -6.22 -11.35 -1.64
CA ARG A 54 -6.46 -9.96 -1.25
C ARG A 54 -7.48 -9.92 -0.11
N PRO A 55 -7.28 -9.07 0.90
CA PRO A 55 -8.24 -8.89 1.99
C PRO A 55 -9.57 -8.33 1.46
N THR A 56 -10.65 -8.57 2.20
CA THR A 56 -11.94 -7.95 1.89
C THR A 56 -11.92 -6.46 2.22
N ILE A 57 -12.87 -5.70 1.69
CA ILE A 57 -12.98 -4.27 2.02
C ILE A 57 -13.18 -4.04 3.52
N ASP A 58 -13.94 -4.91 4.20
CA ASP A 58 -14.18 -4.82 5.64
C ASP A 58 -12.89 -5.04 6.44
N ASP A 59 -12.08 -6.03 6.04
CA ASP A 59 -10.76 -6.28 6.65
C ASP A 59 -9.82 -5.07 6.48
N ILE A 60 -9.85 -4.44 5.29
CA ILE A 60 -9.03 -3.26 4.98
C ILE A 60 -9.46 -2.08 5.84
N ILE A 61 -10.77 -1.82 5.97
CA ILE A 61 -11.29 -0.75 6.83
C ILE A 61 -10.87 -0.97 8.28
N SER A 62 -11.05 -2.18 8.81
CA SER A 62 -10.62 -2.53 10.17
C SER A 62 -9.12 -2.31 10.37
N THR A 63 -8.30 -2.68 9.38
CA THR A 63 -6.84 -2.49 9.43
C THR A 63 -6.46 -1.02 9.43
N LEU A 64 -7.08 -0.22 8.56
CA LEU A 64 -6.85 1.23 8.48
C LEU A 64 -7.26 1.94 9.78
N THR A 65 -8.39 1.57 10.38
CA THR A 65 -8.82 2.10 11.68
C THR A 65 -7.77 1.82 12.76
N SER A 66 -7.29 0.57 12.85
CA SER A 66 -6.25 0.20 13.81
C SER A 66 -4.93 0.97 13.60
N LEU A 67 -4.54 1.22 12.34
CA LEU A 67 -3.37 2.03 12.02
C LEU A 67 -3.51 3.48 12.49
N VAL A 68 -4.68 4.09 12.33
CA VAL A 68 -4.96 5.46 12.81
C VAL A 68 -4.89 5.52 14.33
N GLU A 69 -5.50 4.56 15.03
CA GLU A 69 -5.47 4.49 16.50
C GLU A 69 -4.05 4.31 17.04
N THR A 70 -3.24 3.49 16.37
CA THR A 70 -1.83 3.26 16.73
C THR A 70 -0.97 4.50 16.44
N GLY A 71 -1.20 5.19 15.32
CA GLY A 71 -0.52 6.44 14.97
C GLY A 71 -0.87 7.59 15.91
N ALA A 72 -2.12 7.72 16.31
CA ALA A 72 -2.58 8.74 17.29
C ALA A 72 -2.01 8.49 18.70
N SER A 73 -1.81 7.23 19.08
CA SER A 73 -1.21 6.88 20.37
C SER A 73 0.29 7.17 20.43
N SER A 74 0.99 7.24 19.29
CA SER A 74 2.42 7.54 19.23
C SER A 74 2.75 9.03 19.30
N SER A 75 1.78 9.94 19.12
CA SER A 75 2.00 11.40 19.23
C SER A 75 1.72 11.96 20.63
N ALA A 76 1.23 11.15 21.58
CA ALA A 76 0.85 11.61 22.92
C ALA A 76 2.00 11.53 23.96
N HIS A 77 3.20 11.04 23.60
CA HIS A 77 4.35 10.89 24.52
C HIS A 77 5.50 11.87 24.25
N ALA A 78 5.27 12.90 23.41
CA ALA A 78 6.23 13.97 23.16
C ALA A 78 5.58 15.33 23.47
N ALA A 79 5.39 15.62 24.76
CA ALA A 79 5.08 16.95 25.28
C ALA A 79 5.74 17.11 26.66
#